data_AF-A0A971QIR3-F1
#
_entry.id   AF-A0A971QIR3-F1
#
_cell.length_a   1.000
_cell.length_b   1.000
_cell.length_c   1.000
_cell.angle_alpha   90.00
_cell.angle_beta   90.00
_cell.angle_gamma   90.00
#
_symmetry.space_group_name_H-M   'P 1'
#
loop_
_entity.id
_entity.type
_entity.pdbx_description
1 polymer ?
#
loop_
_entity_poly.entity_id
_entity_poly.type
_entity_poly.pdbx_seq_one_letter_code
_entity_poly.pdbx_strand_id
1 'polypeptide(L)'
;MFCRNCGSEVKDNAKFCSKCGANVERKNIDAKRINRQDGTTYNTFPQQPSQAPPQQPSMQYIPPQHSPNQSPAGGGGLKRPGGRSALIIILSIALVAGLCVNMFQFVNGTHILSRHSSQTSYYKTPDASLVSDTDEWGAVPLNQLIIVFDDDVRKSEAKKIIQQLGGVIVGEIEMINLYQIETEGRTETELSRLL
;
A
#
# COMPACT_ATOMS: atom_id res chain seq x y z
N MET A 1 1.87 18.74 29.26
CA MET A 1 2.09 17.43 28.58
C MET A 1 2.46 17.61 27.09
N PHE A 2 2.95 16.59 26.36
CA PHE A 2 3.19 16.69 24.90
C PHE A 2 2.15 15.93 24.07
N CYS A 3 1.77 16.47 22.91
CA CYS A 3 0.83 15.85 21.99
C CYS A 3 1.44 14.60 21.35
N ARG A 4 0.80 13.45 21.51
CA ARG A 4 1.27 12.19 20.89
C ARG A 4 1.13 12.15 19.37
N ASN A 5 0.34 13.04 18.79
CA ASN A 5 0.12 13.11 17.35
C ASN A 5 1.17 13.98 16.62
N CYS A 6 1.64 15.06 17.25
CA CYS A 6 2.54 16.01 16.58
C CYS A 6 3.72 16.52 17.43
N GLY A 7 3.88 16.04 18.65
CA GLY A 7 5.00 16.39 19.53
C GLY A 7 4.93 17.79 20.18
N SER A 8 3.97 18.63 19.82
CA SER A 8 3.86 19.98 20.41
C SER A 8 3.47 19.95 21.89
N GLU A 9 3.91 20.97 22.63
CA GLU A 9 3.53 21.16 24.03
C GLU A 9 2.04 21.50 24.16
N VAL A 10 1.37 20.82 25.08
CA VAL A 10 -0.05 20.93 25.36
C VAL A 10 -0.24 21.29 26.82
N LYS A 11 -1.02 22.36 27.06
CA LYS A 11 -1.37 22.82 28.40
C LYS A 11 -2.13 21.74 29.16
N ASP A 12 -1.85 21.63 30.45
CA ASP A 12 -2.57 20.70 31.31
C ASP A 12 -4.04 21.14 31.38
N ASN A 13 -4.96 20.18 31.17
CA ASN A 13 -6.42 20.36 30.98
C ASN A 13 -6.91 20.84 29.60
N ALA A 14 -6.04 20.94 28.59
CA ALA A 14 -6.52 21.13 27.22
C ALA A 14 -7.31 19.89 26.75
N LYS A 15 -8.43 20.10 26.06
CA LYS A 15 -9.23 19.00 25.44
C LYS A 15 -8.70 18.61 24.06
N PHE A 16 -8.11 19.57 23.36
CA PHE A 16 -7.55 19.42 22.03
C PHE A 16 -6.19 20.11 21.93
N CYS A 17 -5.32 19.57 21.08
CA CYS A 17 -4.03 20.16 20.74
C CYS A 17 -4.26 21.43 19.90
N SER A 18 -3.73 22.57 20.36
CA SER A 18 -3.84 23.84 19.64
C SER A 18 -3.07 23.88 18.32
N LYS A 19 -2.10 22.96 18.13
CA LYS A 19 -1.28 22.89 16.92
C LYS A 19 -1.86 22.00 15.82
N CYS A 20 -2.44 20.84 16.18
CA CYS A 20 -2.91 19.85 15.19
C CYS A 20 -4.37 19.43 15.34
N GLY A 21 -5.08 19.94 16.36
CA GLY A 21 -6.50 19.62 16.60
C GLY A 21 -6.78 18.26 17.25
N ALA A 22 -5.76 17.43 17.51
CA ALA A 22 -5.96 16.12 18.11
C ALA A 22 -6.55 16.19 19.53
N ASN A 23 -7.53 15.34 19.85
CA ASN A 23 -8.13 15.25 21.20
C ASN A 23 -7.11 14.65 22.20
N VAL A 24 -6.91 15.33 23.33
CA VAL A 24 -5.93 14.99 24.37
C VAL A 24 -6.57 14.72 25.74
N GLU A 25 -7.91 14.77 25.85
CA GLU A 25 -8.66 14.61 27.11
C GLU A 25 -8.64 13.15 27.63
N ARG A 26 -8.42 12.17 26.74
CA ARG A 26 -8.53 10.72 27.02
C ARG A 26 -7.44 10.07 27.90
N LYS A 27 -6.59 10.83 28.60
CA LYS A 27 -5.56 10.21 29.49
C LYS A 27 -5.39 10.83 30.87
N ASN A 28 -6.23 11.78 31.28
CA ASN A 28 -6.15 12.34 32.64
C ASN A 28 -6.89 11.53 33.72
N ILE A 29 -7.51 10.39 33.37
CA ILE A 29 -8.14 9.48 34.35
C ILE A 29 -7.35 8.17 34.54
N ASP A 30 -6.40 7.86 33.65
CA ASP A 30 -5.73 6.54 33.64
C ASP A 30 -4.51 6.44 34.58
N ALA A 31 -4.14 7.51 35.29
CA ALA A 31 -3.06 7.47 36.27
C ALA A 31 -3.49 7.04 37.69
N LYS A 32 -4.80 6.81 37.95
CA LYS A 32 -5.30 6.51 39.31
C LYS A 32 -6.15 5.23 39.47
N ARG A 33 -6.20 4.33 38.49
CA ARG A 33 -7.02 3.10 38.57
C ARG A 33 -6.22 1.84 38.19
N ILE A 34 -5.12 1.56 38.87
CA ILE A 34 -4.55 0.21 38.97
C ILE A 34 -5.24 -0.50 40.16
N ASN A 35 -6.45 -1.04 39.95
CA ASN A 35 -7.05 -2.21 40.61
C ASN A 35 -8.58 -2.22 40.43
N ARG A 36 -9.11 -3.09 39.57
CA ARG A 36 -10.11 -4.12 39.90
C ARG A 36 -10.72 -4.70 38.62
N GLN A 37 -10.97 -6.00 38.74
CA GLN A 37 -11.50 -6.97 37.80
C GLN A 37 -12.88 -6.65 37.21
N ASP A 38 -13.12 -7.32 36.08
CA ASP A 38 -14.37 -7.91 35.59
C ASP A 38 -15.53 -7.01 35.15
N GLY A 39 -16.19 -7.51 34.10
CA GLY A 39 -17.63 -7.30 33.91
C GLY A 39 -17.99 -6.57 32.63
N THR A 40 -18.31 -7.37 31.61
CA THR A 40 -19.29 -7.17 30.53
C THR A 40 -20.28 -6.02 30.77
N THR A 41 -20.61 -5.23 29.74
CA THR A 41 -21.99 -4.74 29.41
C THR A 41 -22.02 -3.57 28.39
N TYR A 42 -22.61 -3.87 27.24
CA TYR A 42 -23.40 -3.10 26.25
C TYR A 42 -22.95 -1.75 25.65
N ASN A 43 -22.90 -1.78 24.30
CA ASN A 43 -23.60 -0.93 23.31
C ASN A 43 -23.50 0.61 23.42
N THR A 44 -23.14 1.26 22.31
CA THR A 44 -24.10 1.98 21.43
C THR A 44 -23.32 2.74 20.36
N PHE A 45 -23.43 2.30 19.10
CA PHE A 45 -23.08 3.10 17.93
C PHE A 45 -24.22 4.11 17.71
N PRO A 46 -23.99 5.42 17.63
CA PRO A 46 -25.02 6.33 17.15
C PRO A 46 -25.31 6.00 15.69
N GLN A 47 -26.54 5.56 15.39
CA GLN A 47 -27.04 5.49 14.03
C GLN A 47 -27.10 6.92 13.46
N GLN A 48 -26.30 7.17 12.45
CA GLN A 48 -26.38 8.39 11.65
C GLN A 48 -27.65 8.32 10.77
N PRO A 49 -28.47 9.38 10.70
CA PRO A 49 -29.65 9.38 9.84
C PRO A 49 -29.25 9.19 8.37
N SER A 50 -29.88 8.22 7.71
CA SER A 50 -29.78 8.00 6.27
C SER A 50 -30.25 9.25 5.52
N GLN A 51 -29.31 10.01 4.96
CA GLN A 51 -29.62 11.03 3.97
C GLN A 51 -29.76 10.36 2.59
N ALA A 52 -30.91 10.54 1.97
CA ALA A 52 -31.18 10.09 0.61
C ALA A 52 -30.25 10.79 -0.41
N PRO A 53 -29.93 10.15 -1.56
CA PRO A 53 -29.14 10.77 -2.62
C PRO A 53 -29.85 12.00 -3.20
N PRO A 54 -29.12 13.07 -3.58
CA PRO A 54 -29.71 14.21 -4.30
C PRO A 54 -30.22 13.78 -5.68
N GLN A 55 -31.48 14.10 -5.98
CA GLN A 55 -32.05 13.96 -7.32
C GLN A 55 -31.41 14.96 -8.29
N GLN A 56 -30.92 14.46 -9.43
CA GLN A 56 -30.46 15.29 -10.54
C GLN A 56 -31.66 15.90 -11.30
N PRO A 57 -31.60 17.16 -11.73
CA PRO A 57 -32.65 17.76 -12.54
C PRO A 57 -32.68 17.13 -13.96
N SER A 58 -33.89 16.89 -14.45
CA SER A 58 -34.17 16.39 -15.80
C SER A 58 -33.83 17.43 -16.86
N MET A 59 -32.84 17.15 -17.70
CA MET A 59 -32.63 17.91 -18.94
C MET A 59 -33.62 17.43 -20.00
N GLN A 60 -34.49 18.34 -20.40
CA GLN A 60 -35.46 18.18 -21.48
C GLN A 60 -34.71 18.11 -22.83
N TYR A 61 -34.80 16.96 -23.50
CA TYR A 61 -34.19 16.76 -24.81
C TYR A 61 -35.02 17.45 -25.90
N ILE A 62 -34.43 18.42 -26.59
CA ILE A 62 -34.96 19.00 -27.83
C ILE A 62 -34.17 18.38 -28.99
N PRO A 63 -34.82 17.69 -29.94
CA PRO A 63 -34.12 17.15 -31.12
C PRO A 63 -33.78 18.28 -32.11
N PRO A 64 -32.57 18.32 -32.69
CA PRO A 64 -32.27 19.20 -33.81
C PRO A 64 -32.99 18.75 -35.09
N GLN A 65 -33.67 19.71 -35.72
CA GLN A 65 -34.29 19.61 -37.03
C GLN A 65 -33.22 19.54 -38.13
N HIS A 66 -33.39 18.63 -39.08
CA HIS A 66 -32.62 18.59 -40.32
C HIS A 66 -32.90 19.82 -41.18
N SER A 67 -31.91 20.28 -41.93
CA SER A 67 -32.11 21.10 -43.13
C SER A 67 -31.17 20.60 -44.24
N PRO A 68 -31.64 20.53 -45.49
CA PRO A 68 -30.87 19.94 -46.58
C PRO A 68 -30.01 20.98 -47.30
N ASN A 69 -29.05 20.41 -48.03
CA ASN A 69 -28.52 20.83 -49.33
C ASN A 69 -27.14 21.54 -49.42
N GLN A 70 -26.32 20.83 -50.21
CA GLN A 70 -25.48 21.30 -51.32
C GLN A 70 -24.01 21.71 -51.05
N SER A 71 -23.13 20.78 -51.45
CA SER A 71 -21.81 20.99 -52.08
C SER A 71 -21.94 21.89 -53.34
N PRO A 72 -20.88 22.50 -53.94
CA PRO A 72 -19.56 21.87 -54.15
C PRO A 72 -18.29 22.77 -54.23
N ALA A 73 -17.17 22.06 -54.43
CA ALA A 73 -15.97 22.41 -55.20
C ALA A 73 -14.84 23.23 -54.54
N GLY A 74 -13.64 22.62 -54.54
CA GLY A 74 -12.36 23.27 -54.23
C GLY A 74 -11.21 22.26 -54.13
N GLY A 75 -10.82 21.65 -55.25
CA GLY A 75 -9.75 20.65 -55.31
C GLY A 75 -8.35 21.29 -55.28
N GLY A 76 -7.57 20.98 -54.24
CA GLY A 76 -6.12 21.17 -54.21
C GLY A 76 -5.42 19.83 -54.46
N GLY A 77 -4.83 19.65 -55.64
CA GLY A 77 -4.16 18.42 -56.04
C GLY A 77 -2.83 18.21 -55.30
N LEU A 78 -2.76 17.21 -54.42
CA LEU A 78 -1.48 16.66 -53.96
C LEU A 78 -0.91 15.74 -55.05
N LYS A 79 0.20 16.18 -55.67
CA LYS A 79 1.03 15.34 -56.54
C LYS A 79 1.52 14.13 -55.74
N ARG A 80 1.18 12.92 -56.20
CA ARG A 80 1.66 11.64 -55.66
C ARG A 80 3.14 11.44 -55.98
N PRO A 81 4.06 11.35 -55.01
CA PRO A 81 5.40 10.86 -55.26
C PRO A 81 5.40 9.33 -55.29
N GLY A 82 6.20 8.74 -56.20
CA GLY A 82 6.26 7.29 -56.43
C GLY A 82 6.64 6.47 -55.18
N GLY A 83 6.22 5.20 -55.15
CA GLY A 83 6.12 4.35 -53.96
C GLY A 83 7.38 4.21 -53.09
N ARG A 84 8.58 4.49 -53.60
CA ARG A 84 9.81 4.49 -52.79
C ARG A 84 9.92 5.76 -51.92
N SER A 85 9.53 6.91 -52.45
CA SER A 85 9.53 8.16 -51.70
C SER A 85 8.42 8.20 -50.65
N ALA A 86 7.27 7.60 -50.93
CA ALA A 86 6.19 7.48 -49.94
C ALA A 86 6.60 6.63 -48.72
N LEU A 87 7.29 5.50 -48.94
CA LEU A 87 7.77 4.65 -47.85
C LEU A 87 8.84 5.34 -46.98
N ILE A 88 9.77 6.08 -47.60
CA ILE A 88 10.80 6.83 -46.88
C ILE A 88 10.16 7.93 -46.01
N ILE A 89 9.14 8.62 -46.54
CA ILE A 89 8.41 9.65 -45.79
C ILE A 89 7.65 9.04 -44.61
N ILE A 90 7.03 7.86 -44.78
CA ILE A 90 6.32 7.18 -43.69
C ILE A 90 7.31 6.73 -42.59
N LEU A 91 8.45 6.16 -42.97
CA LEU A 91 9.47 5.71 -42.02
C LEU A 91 10.10 6.87 -41.25
N SER A 92 10.38 7.99 -41.92
CA SER A 92 10.94 9.17 -41.25
C SER A 92 9.92 9.81 -40.29
N ILE A 93 8.65 9.89 -40.67
CA ILE A 93 7.59 10.37 -39.76
C ILE A 93 7.44 9.44 -38.55
N ALA A 94 7.49 8.12 -38.74
CA ALA A 94 7.40 7.16 -37.64
C ALA A 94 8.59 7.27 -36.68
N LEU A 95 9.81 7.45 -37.20
CA LEU A 95 11.01 7.66 -36.39
C LEU A 95 10.91 8.97 -35.58
N VAL A 96 10.53 10.06 -36.23
CA VAL A 96 10.38 11.37 -35.56
C VAL A 96 9.25 11.33 -34.53
N ALA A 97 8.12 10.69 -34.83
CA ALA A 97 7.05 10.51 -33.86
C ALA A 97 7.50 9.69 -32.64
N GLY A 98 8.25 8.60 -32.85
CA GLY A 98 8.82 7.80 -31.77
C GLY A 98 9.79 8.59 -30.89
N LEU A 99 10.66 9.40 -31.51
CA LEU A 99 11.58 10.28 -30.79
C LEU A 99 10.85 11.41 -30.05
N CYS A 100 9.83 12.00 -30.65
CA CYS A 100 9.00 13.03 -30.01
C CYS A 100 8.18 12.47 -28.85
N VAL A 101 7.65 11.26 -28.94
CA VAL A 101 6.97 10.59 -27.82
C VAL A 101 7.98 10.31 -26.70
N ASN A 102 9.17 9.81 -27.01
CA ASN A 102 10.21 9.57 -26.01
C ASN A 102 10.67 10.88 -25.33
N MET A 103 10.84 11.95 -26.11
CA MET A 103 11.19 13.29 -25.61
C MET A 103 10.06 13.94 -24.80
N PHE A 104 8.80 13.73 -25.18
CA PHE A 104 7.63 14.22 -24.43
C PHE A 104 7.48 13.49 -23.09
N GLN A 105 7.76 12.18 -23.05
CA GLN A 105 7.81 11.42 -21.80
C GLN A 105 8.95 11.91 -20.88
N PHE A 106 10.09 12.29 -21.45
CA PHE A 106 11.24 12.81 -20.71
C PHE A 106 10.96 14.20 -20.09
N VAL A 107 10.27 15.08 -20.80
CA VAL A 107 9.91 16.42 -20.29
C VAL A 107 8.74 16.37 -19.29
N ASN A 108 7.82 15.40 -19.42
CA ASN A 108 6.68 15.22 -18.51
C ASN A 108 6.99 14.32 -17.30
N GLY A 109 8.25 13.96 -17.06
CA GLY A 109 8.68 13.34 -15.81
C GLY A 109 8.03 11.99 -15.51
N THR A 110 7.65 11.20 -16.53
CA THR A 110 7.32 9.78 -16.30
C THR A 110 8.61 9.00 -16.07
N HIS A 111 9.17 9.16 -14.88
CA HIS A 111 10.13 8.21 -14.32
C HIS A 111 9.46 6.83 -14.26
N ILE A 112 9.62 6.00 -15.29
CA ILE A 112 9.27 4.57 -15.26
C ILE A 112 10.29 3.76 -14.42
N LEU A 113 11.12 4.43 -13.62
CA LEU A 113 12.05 3.83 -12.67
C LEU A 113 11.78 4.25 -11.22
N SER A 114 10.63 4.86 -10.92
CA SER A 114 10.10 4.80 -9.56
C SER A 114 9.49 3.43 -9.33
N ARG A 115 10.34 2.39 -9.30
CA ARG A 115 10.00 1.12 -8.66
C ARG A 115 9.93 1.40 -7.17
N HIS A 116 8.87 2.07 -6.71
CA HIS A 116 8.43 1.94 -5.34
C HIS A 116 8.12 0.44 -5.20
N SER A 117 9.08 -0.35 -4.71
CA SER A 117 8.71 -1.65 -4.17
C SER A 117 7.71 -1.30 -3.07
N SER A 118 6.50 -1.82 -3.17
CA SER A 118 5.60 -1.83 -2.04
C SER A 118 6.34 -2.57 -0.94
N GLN A 119 6.94 -1.82 0.00
CA GLN A 119 7.62 -2.37 1.17
C GLN A 119 6.65 -3.35 1.81
N THR A 120 6.94 -4.63 1.61
CA THR A 120 6.05 -5.68 2.03
C THR A 120 6.33 -5.86 3.52
N SER A 121 5.33 -5.53 4.34
CA SER A 121 5.36 -5.67 5.79
C SER A 121 4.11 -6.43 6.22
N TYR A 122 4.28 -7.71 6.51
CA TYR A 122 3.23 -8.54 7.10
C TYR A 122 3.84 -9.54 8.07
N TYR A 123 3.04 -10.00 9.02
CA TYR A 123 3.42 -11.02 9.98
C TYR A 123 2.20 -11.85 10.34
N LYS A 124 2.44 -13.05 10.86
CA LYS A 124 1.41 -13.93 11.39
C LYS A 124 1.54 -13.98 12.90
N THR A 125 0.45 -13.73 13.62
CA THR A 125 0.43 -13.97 15.07
C THR A 125 0.61 -15.46 15.34
N PRO A 126 1.49 -15.88 16.27
CA PRO A 126 1.62 -17.28 16.62
C PRO A 126 0.32 -17.88 17.14
N ASP A 127 0.10 -19.17 16.87
CA ASP A 127 -0.99 -19.91 17.47
C ASP A 127 -0.71 -20.12 18.96
N ALA A 128 -1.61 -19.66 19.83
CA ALA A 128 -1.46 -19.77 21.28
C ALA A 128 -1.32 -21.22 21.78
N SER A 129 -1.85 -22.21 21.03
CA SER A 129 -1.70 -23.63 21.37
C SER A 129 -0.30 -24.18 21.10
N LEU A 130 0.52 -23.45 20.33
CA LEU A 130 1.90 -23.80 20.00
C LEU A 130 2.91 -22.89 20.71
N VAL A 131 2.46 -22.03 21.63
CA VAL A 131 3.34 -21.25 22.49
C VAL A 131 3.64 -22.05 23.75
N SER A 132 4.92 -22.17 24.09
CA SER A 132 5.39 -22.89 25.27
C SER A 132 6.34 -22.01 26.07
N ASP A 133 6.24 -22.09 27.40
CA ASP A 133 7.20 -21.43 28.30
C ASP A 133 8.46 -22.29 28.41
N THR A 134 9.58 -21.71 28.01
CA THR A 134 10.92 -22.31 28.10
C THR A 134 11.71 -21.66 29.21
N ASP A 135 12.60 -22.42 29.86
CA ASP A 135 13.42 -21.89 30.95
C ASP A 135 14.40 -20.82 30.47
N GLU A 136 14.87 -20.92 29.22
CA GLU A 136 15.88 -20.01 28.66
C GLU A 136 15.26 -18.76 28.02
N TRP A 137 14.17 -18.91 27.27
CA TRP A 137 13.62 -17.84 26.43
C TRP A 137 12.22 -17.36 26.87
N GLY A 138 11.63 -17.98 27.89
CA GLY A 138 10.24 -17.74 28.29
C GLY A 138 9.25 -18.25 27.24
N ALA A 139 8.10 -17.58 27.13
CA ALA A 139 7.05 -17.93 26.18
C ALA A 139 7.52 -17.78 24.72
N VAL A 140 7.73 -18.90 24.03
CA VAL A 140 8.14 -18.94 22.62
C VAL A 140 7.22 -19.82 21.78
N PRO A 141 6.94 -19.44 20.52
CA PRO A 141 6.20 -20.30 19.61
C PRO A 141 7.10 -21.43 19.09
N LEU A 142 6.68 -22.67 19.30
CA LEU A 142 7.46 -23.88 18.97
C LEU A 142 7.70 -24.06 17.47
N ASN A 143 6.87 -23.43 16.63
CA ASN A 143 6.87 -23.63 15.20
C ASN A 143 7.11 -22.35 14.39
N GLN A 144 7.36 -21.20 15.02
CA GLN A 144 7.61 -19.95 14.31
C GLN A 144 8.93 -19.32 14.72
N LEU A 145 9.75 -18.95 13.72
CA LEU A 145 11.05 -18.31 13.93
C LEU A 145 11.12 -16.99 13.17
N ILE A 146 11.88 -16.05 13.72
CA ILE A 146 12.23 -14.79 13.06
C ILE A 146 13.70 -14.88 12.64
N ILE A 147 13.96 -14.70 11.35
CA ILE A 147 15.30 -14.69 10.77
C ILE A 147 15.54 -13.30 10.20
N VAL A 148 16.60 -12.65 10.66
CA VAL A 148 17.09 -11.38 10.13
C VAL A 148 18.38 -11.70 9.38
N PHE A 149 18.42 -11.37 8.10
CA PHE A 149 19.65 -11.50 7.31
C PHE A 149 20.40 -10.16 7.28
N ASP A 150 21.73 -10.23 7.16
CA ASP A 150 22.56 -9.04 6.92
C ASP A 150 22.14 -8.32 5.63
N ASP A 151 22.44 -7.02 5.55
CA ASP A 151 22.03 -6.15 4.44
C ASP A 151 22.63 -6.56 3.08
N ASP A 152 23.74 -7.30 3.09
CA ASP A 152 24.41 -7.82 1.89
C ASP A 152 23.74 -9.09 1.33
N VAL A 153 22.90 -9.76 2.12
CA VAL A 153 22.15 -10.93 1.68
C VAL A 153 20.95 -10.51 0.84
N ARG A 154 20.94 -10.94 -0.43
CA ARG A 154 19.81 -10.65 -1.33
C ARG A 154 18.57 -11.43 -0.90
N LYS A 155 17.41 -10.81 -1.06
CA LYS A 155 16.08 -11.44 -0.85
C LYS A 155 15.93 -12.81 -1.52
N SER A 156 16.43 -13.01 -2.74
CA SER A 156 16.35 -14.30 -3.44
C SER A 156 17.23 -15.39 -2.81
N GLU A 157 18.31 -15.00 -2.13
CA GLU A 157 19.22 -15.89 -1.41
C GLU A 157 18.67 -16.23 -0.03
N ALA A 158 18.20 -15.23 0.72
CA ALA A 158 17.46 -15.42 1.96
C ALA A 158 16.30 -16.42 1.80
N LYS A 159 15.48 -16.26 0.76
CA LYS A 159 14.37 -17.19 0.48
C LYS A 159 14.82 -18.61 0.17
N LYS A 160 15.98 -18.82 -0.44
CA LYS A 160 16.54 -20.17 -0.67
C LYS A 160 17.01 -20.81 0.64
N ILE A 161 17.68 -20.04 1.50
CA ILE A 161 18.13 -20.51 2.81
C ILE A 161 16.91 -20.92 3.65
N ILE A 162 15.87 -20.09 3.68
CA ILE A 162 14.62 -20.41 4.38
C ILE A 162 13.97 -21.69 3.85
N GLN A 163 13.93 -21.87 2.53
CA GLN A 163 13.40 -23.10 1.92
C GLN A 163 14.20 -24.34 2.32
N GLN A 164 15.53 -24.22 2.47
CA GLN A 164 16.38 -25.33 2.93
C GLN A 164 16.13 -25.71 4.39
N LEU A 165 15.70 -24.76 5.23
CA LEU A 165 15.29 -25.01 6.61
C LEU A 165 13.91 -25.70 6.71
N GLY A 166 13.21 -25.92 5.60
CA GLY A 166 11.86 -26.50 5.59
C GLY A 166 10.78 -25.55 6.13
N GLY A 167 11.07 -24.25 6.23
CA GLY A 167 10.12 -23.25 6.71
C GLY A 167 9.29 -22.61 5.60
N VAL A 168 8.04 -22.27 5.92
CA VAL A 168 7.14 -21.47 5.07
C VAL A 168 7.17 -20.03 5.53
N ILE A 169 7.39 -19.07 4.63
CA ILE A 169 7.38 -17.64 4.97
C ILE A 169 5.95 -17.19 5.28
N VAL A 170 5.71 -16.79 6.52
CA VAL A 170 4.41 -16.28 7.01
C VAL A 170 4.46 -14.81 7.41
N GLY A 171 5.65 -14.21 7.39
CA GLY A 171 5.86 -12.77 7.56
C GLY A 171 7.13 -12.29 6.86
N GLU A 172 7.13 -11.04 6.42
CA GLU A 172 8.25 -10.39 5.77
C GLU A 172 8.24 -8.90 6.15
N ILE A 173 9.40 -8.36 6.54
CA ILE A 173 9.64 -6.91 6.67
C ILE A 173 10.88 -6.58 5.85
N GLU A 174 10.64 -6.20 4.60
CA GLU A 174 11.71 -5.99 3.59
C GLU A 174 12.72 -4.91 3.99
N MET A 175 12.31 -3.92 4.80
CA MET A 175 13.17 -2.81 5.21
C MET A 175 14.38 -3.24 6.06
N ILE A 176 14.26 -4.37 6.76
CA ILE A 176 15.27 -4.85 7.71
C ILE A 176 15.66 -6.30 7.41
N ASN A 177 15.44 -6.78 6.18
CA ASN A 177 15.72 -8.15 5.76
C ASN A 177 15.20 -9.23 6.75
N LEU A 178 14.03 -8.99 7.34
CA LEU A 178 13.42 -9.87 8.33
C LEU A 178 12.37 -10.78 7.68
N TYR A 179 12.43 -12.06 8.02
CA TYR A 179 11.47 -13.06 7.61
C TYR A 179 10.95 -13.80 8.84
N GLN A 180 9.63 -13.90 8.95
CA GLN A 180 8.98 -14.80 9.89
C GLN A 180 8.64 -16.09 9.14
N ILE A 181 9.13 -17.21 9.65
CA ILE A 181 8.93 -18.53 9.06
C ILE A 181 8.12 -19.41 9.99
N GLU A 182 7.33 -20.32 9.42
CA GLU A 182 6.57 -21.34 10.12
C GLU A 182 7.06 -22.73 9.70
N THR A 183 7.30 -23.60 10.67
CA THR A 183 7.78 -24.97 10.48
C THR A 183 6.72 -25.97 10.96
N GLU A 184 6.97 -27.26 10.72
CA GLU A 184 6.10 -28.34 11.22
C GLU A 184 6.38 -28.72 12.68
N GLY A 185 7.47 -28.20 13.28
CA GLY A 185 7.89 -28.54 14.63
C GLY A 185 6.83 -28.21 15.68
N ARG A 186 6.70 -29.06 16.70
CA ARG A 186 5.73 -28.88 17.80
C ARG A 186 6.33 -29.12 19.17
N THR A 187 7.65 -29.20 19.26
CA THR A 187 8.38 -29.45 20.51
C THR A 187 9.56 -28.50 20.61
N GLU A 188 9.95 -28.19 21.85
CA GLU A 188 11.13 -27.36 22.12
C GLU A 188 12.42 -27.99 21.57
N THR A 189 12.52 -29.32 21.59
CA THR A 189 13.66 -30.03 21.01
C THR A 189 13.76 -29.86 19.49
N GLU A 190 12.63 -29.82 18.78
CA GLU A 190 12.62 -29.56 17.34
C GLU A 190 12.98 -28.11 17.04
N LEU A 191 12.44 -27.16 17.81
CA LEU A 191 12.82 -25.75 17.73
C LEU A 191 14.33 -25.56 17.95
N SER A 192 14.89 -26.20 18.96
CA SER A 192 16.31 -26.11 19.31
C SER A 192 17.26 -26.68 18.25
N ARG A 193 16.78 -27.52 17.31
CA ARG A 193 17.59 -28.00 16.19
C ARG A 193 17.68 -26.99 15.04
N LEU A 194 16.85 -25.95 15.06
CA LEU A 194 16.78 -24.91 14.05
C LEU A 194 17.53 -23.62 14.44
N LEU A 195 17.92 -23.51 15.71
CA LEU A 195 18.68 -22.40 16.30
C LEU A 195 20.18 -22.74 16.29
#